data_AF-A0A7V9AZK0-F1
#
_entry.id   AF-A0A7V9AZK0-F1
#
_cell.length_a   1.000
_cell.length_b   1.000
_cell.length_c   1.000
_cell.angle_alpha   90.00
_cell.angle_beta   90.00
_cell.angle_gamma   90.00
#
_symmetry.space_group_name_H-M   'P 1'
#
loop_
_entity.id
_entity.type
_entity.pdbx_description
1 polymer ?
#
loop_
_entity_poly.entity_id
_entity_poly.type
_entity_poly.pdbx_seq_one_letter_code
_entity_poly.pdbx_strand_id
1 'polypeptide(L)'
;MVSHALALALSIEHPSFAQEGFGFTVWEARIDRGVGMLLRPPSRLLIDVGLDRDIARALPIRLDLHRGTMGGAFVPPRLVPELYRQLDTRTERLARRLREADYDPVATLGLLFEAVTYARDRGLGLYEAMDAVMPDLSTGLVPGAMVLGPDPKRLENGLRRRLADAAKPPRKATVFSRLLNRGGRQMDGATWSANGRHPGEPHS
;
A
#
# COMPACT_ATOMS: atom_id res chain seq x y z
N MET A 1 -17.36 17.84 5.42
CA MET A 1 -18.38 17.53 6.47
C MET A 1 -18.83 16.08 6.45
N VAL A 2 -19.25 15.49 5.31
CA VAL A 2 -19.73 14.10 5.26
C VAL A 2 -18.65 13.06 5.62
N SER A 3 -17.42 13.19 5.07
CA SER A 3 -16.29 12.30 5.41
C SER A 3 -15.98 12.29 6.90
N HIS A 4 -15.84 13.47 7.49
CA HIS A 4 -15.53 13.65 8.91
C HIS A 4 -16.64 13.07 9.81
N ALA A 5 -17.91 13.37 9.54
CA ALA A 5 -19.02 12.82 10.32
C ALA A 5 -19.11 11.29 10.24
N LEU A 6 -18.88 10.71 9.05
CA LEU A 6 -18.80 9.25 8.87
C LEU A 6 -17.63 8.67 9.68
N ALA A 7 -16.46 9.30 9.62
CA ALA A 7 -15.29 8.84 10.37
C ALA A 7 -15.49 8.90 11.88
N LEU A 8 -16.14 9.95 12.39
CA LEU A 8 -16.52 10.04 13.81
C LEU A 8 -17.49 8.93 14.20
N ALA A 9 -18.53 8.68 13.40
CA ALA A 9 -19.49 7.61 13.67
C ALA A 9 -18.83 6.23 13.69
N LEU A 10 -17.96 5.94 12.71
CA LEU A 10 -17.23 4.68 12.65
C LEU A 10 -16.22 4.52 13.81
N SER A 11 -15.61 5.61 14.26
CA SER A 11 -14.61 5.58 15.33
C SER A 11 -15.20 5.27 16.72
N ILE A 12 -16.52 5.33 16.88
CA ILE A 12 -17.21 4.91 18.11
C ILE A 12 -17.24 3.37 18.21
N GLU A 13 -17.43 2.69 17.07
CA GLU A 13 -17.65 1.24 17.03
C GLU A 13 -16.37 0.46 16.70
N HIS A 14 -15.43 1.11 16.01
CA HIS A 14 -14.24 0.48 15.46
C HIS A 14 -12.98 1.32 15.73
N PRO A 15 -11.81 0.67 15.87
CA PRO A 15 -10.55 1.37 16.05
C PRO A 15 -10.16 2.14 14.79
N SER A 16 -9.64 3.34 15.00
CA SER A 16 -9.00 4.16 13.98
C SER A 16 -7.49 3.93 13.99
N PHE A 17 -6.94 3.49 12.86
CA PHE A 17 -5.50 3.27 12.68
C PHE A 17 -4.89 4.53 12.07
N ALA A 18 -4.13 5.28 12.87
CA ALA A 18 -3.70 6.63 12.53
C ALA A 18 -2.18 6.70 12.33
N GLN A 19 -1.75 7.27 11.22
CA GLN A 19 -0.36 7.62 10.97
C GLN A 19 -0.30 8.97 10.25
N GLU A 20 0.49 9.89 10.80
CA GLU A 20 0.62 11.23 10.23
C GLU A 20 1.14 11.16 8.79
N GLY A 21 0.47 11.90 7.91
CA GLY A 21 0.86 12.02 6.50
C GLY A 21 0.78 10.72 5.69
N PHE A 22 0.16 9.65 6.21
CA PHE A 22 0.02 8.37 5.51
C PHE A 22 -1.43 7.87 5.50
N GLY A 23 -1.89 7.47 4.32
CA GLY A 23 -3.23 6.95 4.09
C GLY A 23 -3.29 6.21 2.75
N PHE A 24 -4.43 5.64 2.38
CA PHE A 24 -4.59 4.94 1.10
C PHE A 24 -4.31 5.81 -0.12
N THR A 25 -4.70 7.09 -0.09
CA THR A 25 -4.45 8.00 -1.22
C THR A 25 -2.96 8.31 -1.35
N VAL A 26 -2.26 8.51 -0.23
CA VAL A 26 -0.80 8.68 -0.20
C VAL A 26 -0.08 7.40 -0.65
N TRP A 27 -0.54 6.23 -0.18
CA TRP A 27 -0.01 4.94 -0.58
C TRP A 27 -0.13 4.79 -2.11
N GLU A 28 -1.32 4.95 -2.66
CA GLU A 28 -1.55 4.85 -4.11
C GLU A 28 -0.64 5.78 -4.90
N ALA A 29 -0.51 7.03 -4.48
CA ALA A 29 0.24 8.06 -5.21
C ALA A 29 1.76 7.84 -5.13
N ARG A 30 2.30 7.54 -3.94
CA ARG A 30 3.75 7.58 -3.67
C ARG A 30 4.39 6.21 -3.51
N ILE A 31 3.64 5.21 -3.03
CA ILE A 31 4.21 3.92 -2.61
C ILE A 31 3.84 2.80 -3.59
N ASP A 32 2.58 2.59 -3.92
CA ASP A 32 2.20 1.55 -4.88
C ASP A 32 0.89 1.86 -5.57
N ARG A 33 0.96 2.36 -6.81
CA ARG A 33 -0.21 2.53 -7.68
C ARG A 33 -1.04 1.25 -7.86
N GLY A 34 -0.44 0.08 -7.66
CA GLY A 34 -1.15 -1.20 -7.71
C GLY A 34 -2.29 -1.32 -6.69
N VAL A 35 -2.20 -0.61 -5.55
CA VAL A 35 -3.26 -0.63 -4.53
C VAL A 35 -4.57 0.00 -5.05
N GLY A 36 -4.49 0.91 -6.02
CA GLY A 36 -5.65 1.57 -6.63
C GLY A 36 -6.66 0.58 -7.24
N MET A 37 -6.22 -0.61 -7.64
CA MET A 37 -7.11 -1.68 -8.12
C MET A 37 -8.05 -2.23 -7.04
N LEU A 38 -7.72 -2.03 -5.76
CA LEU A 38 -8.52 -2.43 -4.59
C LEU A 38 -9.34 -1.29 -4.02
N LEU A 39 -8.94 -0.04 -4.29
CA LEU A 39 -9.65 1.15 -3.83
C LEU A 39 -10.94 1.34 -4.63
N ARG A 40 -12.01 1.72 -3.95
CA ARG A 40 -13.29 2.06 -4.54
C ARG A 40 -13.69 3.47 -4.09
N PRO A 41 -14.47 4.18 -4.91
CA PRO A 41 -15.13 5.39 -4.45
C PRO A 41 -15.97 5.07 -3.21
N PRO A 42 -15.93 5.92 -2.18
CA PRO A 42 -16.72 5.73 -0.97
C PRO A 42 -18.22 5.92 -1.22
N SER A 43 -18.66 6.49 -2.35
CA SER A 43 -20.06 6.42 -2.78
C SER A 43 -20.56 4.97 -2.87
N ARG A 44 -19.67 4.00 -3.07
CA ARG A 44 -20.03 2.58 -3.04
C ARG A 44 -20.49 2.12 -1.66
N LEU A 45 -19.94 2.67 -0.57
CA LEU A 45 -20.43 2.43 0.80
C LEU A 45 -21.91 2.79 0.91
N LEU A 46 -22.25 3.97 0.38
CA LEU A 46 -23.60 4.52 0.49
C LEU A 46 -24.61 3.73 -0.35
N ILE A 47 -24.21 3.29 -1.54
CA ILE A 47 -25.05 2.39 -2.36
C ILE A 47 -25.31 1.07 -1.61
N ASP A 48 -24.29 0.50 -0.99
CA ASP A 48 -24.41 -0.79 -0.31
C ASP A 48 -25.32 -0.70 0.94
N VAL A 49 -25.48 0.49 1.53
CA VAL A 49 -26.44 0.76 2.63
C VAL A 49 -27.78 1.37 2.18
N GLY A 50 -28.04 1.39 0.87
CA GLY A 50 -29.36 1.74 0.32
C GLY A 50 -29.53 3.16 -0.22
N LEU A 51 -28.46 3.95 -0.34
CA LEU A 51 -28.52 5.22 -1.08
C LEU A 51 -28.83 4.95 -2.55
N ASP A 52 -29.71 5.77 -3.12
CA ASP A 52 -30.02 5.73 -4.55
C ASP A 52 -28.74 5.84 -5.40
N ARG A 53 -28.66 5.03 -6.46
CA ARG A 53 -27.45 4.91 -7.27
C ARG A 53 -27.12 6.19 -8.02
N ASP A 54 -28.13 6.93 -8.48
CA ASP A 54 -27.91 8.15 -9.24
C ASP A 54 -27.47 9.29 -8.31
N ILE A 55 -28.02 9.33 -7.08
CA ILE A 55 -27.52 10.22 -6.02
C ILE A 55 -26.07 9.84 -5.65
N ALA A 56 -25.78 8.56 -5.46
CA ALA A 56 -24.44 8.11 -5.08
C ALA A 56 -23.40 8.37 -6.18
N ARG A 57 -23.78 8.29 -7.45
CA ARG A 57 -22.91 8.62 -8.59
C ARG A 57 -22.60 10.11 -8.68
N ALA A 58 -23.48 10.97 -8.19
CA ALA A 58 -23.25 12.41 -8.10
C ALA A 58 -22.28 12.78 -6.96
N LEU A 59 -21.97 11.85 -6.05
CA LEU A 59 -21.01 12.10 -4.98
C LEU A 59 -19.56 12.09 -5.50
N PRO A 60 -18.68 12.92 -4.91
CA PRO A 60 -17.26 12.89 -5.23
C PRO A 60 -16.63 11.49 -5.07
N ILE A 61 -15.69 11.17 -5.97
CA ILE A 61 -14.90 9.92 -5.90
C ILE A 61 -14.07 9.84 -4.60
N ARG A 62 -13.81 10.99 -3.97
CA ARG A 62 -13.06 11.17 -2.74
C ARG A 62 -13.89 12.07 -1.83
N LEU A 63 -14.35 11.56 -0.70
CA LEU A 63 -15.23 12.33 0.21
C LEU A 63 -14.45 13.30 1.09
N ASP A 64 -13.13 13.17 1.14
CA ASP A 64 -12.26 14.04 1.92
C ASP A 64 -11.43 14.96 1.03
N LEU A 65 -11.51 16.25 1.32
CA LEU A 65 -10.75 17.30 0.68
C LEU A 65 -10.26 18.22 1.77
N HIS A 66 -8.99 18.09 2.14
CA HIS A 66 -8.36 18.98 3.11
C HIS A 66 -7.05 19.55 2.55
N ARG A 67 -6.97 20.89 2.50
CA ARG A 67 -5.79 21.66 2.06
C ARG A 67 -5.20 21.20 0.71
N GLY A 68 -6.05 20.78 -0.23
CA GLY A 68 -5.63 20.31 -1.56
C GLY A 68 -5.24 18.82 -1.62
N THR A 69 -5.29 18.12 -0.49
CA THR A 69 -5.09 16.67 -0.42
C THR A 69 -6.43 15.95 -0.54
N MET A 70 -6.50 14.93 -1.39
CA MET A 70 -7.68 14.08 -1.53
C MET A 70 -7.58 12.88 -0.58
N GLY A 71 -8.69 12.53 0.07
CA GLY A 71 -8.84 11.34 0.93
C GLY A 71 -10.22 10.71 0.79
N GLY A 72 -10.57 9.74 1.64
CA GLY A 72 -11.84 9.02 1.50
C GLY A 72 -11.75 7.77 0.63
N ALA A 73 -10.55 7.20 0.42
CA ALA A 73 -10.46 5.90 -0.23
C ALA A 73 -11.18 4.82 0.58
N PHE A 74 -11.76 3.84 -0.11
CA PHE A 74 -12.43 2.72 0.54
C PHE A 74 -11.96 1.38 -0.03
N VAL A 75 -11.69 0.41 0.84
CA VAL A 75 -11.49 -0.99 0.49
C VAL A 75 -12.69 -1.79 1.01
N PRO A 76 -13.54 -2.34 0.12
CA PRO A 76 -14.70 -3.11 0.55
C PRO A 76 -14.31 -4.41 1.23
N PRO A 77 -15.14 -4.94 2.15
CA PRO A 77 -14.84 -6.16 2.92
C PRO A 77 -14.34 -7.32 2.06
N ARG A 78 -15.00 -7.56 0.93
CA ARG A 78 -14.65 -8.63 -0.02
C ARG A 78 -13.25 -8.50 -0.64
N LEU A 79 -12.63 -7.33 -0.61
CA LEU A 79 -11.29 -7.07 -1.15
C LEU A 79 -10.22 -6.98 -0.06
N VAL A 80 -10.60 -6.96 1.22
CA VAL A 80 -9.64 -6.94 2.35
C VAL A 80 -8.73 -8.18 2.36
N PRO A 81 -9.21 -9.42 2.09
CA PRO A 81 -8.32 -10.58 1.99
C PRO A 81 -7.26 -10.44 0.89
N GLU A 82 -7.63 -9.85 -0.25
CA GLU A 82 -6.70 -9.58 -1.35
C GLU A 82 -5.70 -8.48 -0.99
N LEU A 83 -6.14 -7.43 -0.28
CA LEU A 83 -5.23 -6.41 0.26
C LEU A 83 -4.19 -7.03 1.21
N TYR A 84 -4.63 -7.90 2.12
CA TYR A 84 -3.73 -8.65 3.00
C TYR A 84 -2.69 -9.44 2.19
N ARG A 85 -3.15 -10.17 1.17
CA ARG A 85 -2.26 -10.95 0.29
C ARG A 85 -1.27 -10.05 -0.45
N GLN A 86 -1.67 -8.86 -0.88
CA GLN A 86 -0.75 -7.91 -1.54
C GLN A 86 0.29 -7.34 -0.57
N LEU A 87 -0.12 -7.00 0.66
CA LEU A 87 0.83 -6.62 1.71
C LEU A 87 1.86 -7.71 1.93
N ASP A 88 1.39 -8.96 2.09
CA ASP A 88 2.22 -10.12 2.37
C ASP A 88 3.21 -10.41 1.24
N THR A 89 2.70 -10.61 0.02
CA THR A 89 3.50 -10.99 -1.16
C THR A 89 4.44 -9.91 -1.65
N ARG A 90 4.16 -8.62 -1.35
CA ARG A 90 4.97 -7.49 -1.80
C ARG A 90 5.71 -6.80 -0.66
N THR A 91 5.78 -7.42 0.53
CA THR A 91 6.36 -6.83 1.74
C THR A 91 7.71 -6.14 1.49
N GLU A 92 8.67 -6.83 0.85
CA GLU A 92 10.01 -6.28 0.57
C GLU A 92 9.98 -5.06 -0.33
N ARG A 93 9.19 -5.12 -1.42
CA ARG A 93 9.04 -4.01 -2.35
C ARG A 93 8.40 -2.80 -1.68
N LEU A 94 7.36 -3.03 -0.87
CA LEU A 94 6.67 -1.98 -0.12
C LEU A 94 7.60 -1.36 0.92
N ALA A 95 8.34 -2.19 1.67
CA ALA A 95 9.28 -1.71 2.69
C ALA A 95 10.38 -0.82 2.10
N ARG A 96 10.91 -1.18 0.93
CA ARG A 96 11.85 -0.32 0.20
C ARG A 96 11.21 1.01 -0.19
N ARG A 97 10.02 1.00 -0.79
CA ARG A 97 9.35 2.22 -1.27
C ARG A 97 8.89 3.15 -0.14
N LEU A 98 8.49 2.59 1.00
CA LEU A 98 8.19 3.35 2.20
C LEU A 98 9.41 4.14 2.68
N ARG A 99 10.57 3.48 2.71
CA ARG A 99 11.84 4.14 3.06
C ARG A 99 12.22 5.22 2.05
N GLU A 100 12.06 4.97 0.75
CA GLU A 100 12.31 5.95 -0.32
C GLU A 100 11.38 7.16 -0.21
N ALA A 101 10.24 7.03 0.47
CA ALA A 101 9.27 8.08 0.73
C ALA A 101 9.35 8.66 2.16
N ASP A 102 10.43 8.37 2.89
CA ASP A 102 10.73 8.84 4.25
C ASP A 102 9.79 8.35 5.36
N TYR A 103 9.16 7.19 5.17
CA TYR A 103 8.41 6.49 6.22
C TYR A 103 9.23 5.38 6.88
N ASP A 104 8.99 5.11 8.16
CA ASP A 104 9.47 3.89 8.82
C ASP A 104 8.72 2.67 8.26
N PRO A 105 9.40 1.76 7.54
CA PRO A 105 8.73 0.62 6.93
C PRO A 105 8.14 -0.36 7.93
N VAL A 106 8.80 -0.58 9.07
CA VAL A 106 8.36 -1.57 10.06
C VAL A 106 7.12 -1.05 10.78
N ALA A 107 7.16 0.21 11.19
CA ALA A 107 6.03 0.85 11.87
C ALA A 107 4.82 0.97 10.94
N THR A 108 5.03 1.44 9.70
CA THR A 108 3.94 1.67 8.73
C THR A 108 3.31 0.36 8.25
N LEU A 109 4.12 -0.62 7.82
CA LEU A 109 3.58 -1.92 7.41
C LEU A 109 2.96 -2.66 8.58
N GLY A 110 3.53 -2.53 9.79
CA GLY A 110 2.96 -3.07 11.01
C GLY A 110 1.52 -2.59 11.22
N LEU A 111 1.32 -1.27 11.21
CA LEU A 111 0.01 -0.67 11.37
C LEU A 111 -0.98 -1.12 10.28
N LEU A 112 -0.53 -1.21 9.02
CA LEU A 112 -1.34 -1.71 7.92
C LEU A 112 -1.75 -3.18 8.10
N PHE A 113 -0.83 -4.05 8.53
CA PHE A 113 -1.16 -5.44 8.82
C PHE A 113 -2.17 -5.56 9.95
N GLU A 114 -2.07 -4.74 10.99
CA GLU A 114 -3.04 -4.72 12.09
C GLU A 114 -4.43 -4.27 11.62
N ALA A 115 -4.50 -3.17 10.87
CA ALA A 115 -5.76 -2.65 10.31
C ALA A 115 -6.44 -3.69 9.41
N VAL A 116 -5.68 -4.28 8.49
CA VAL A 116 -6.19 -5.27 7.54
C VAL A 116 -6.57 -6.58 8.24
N THR A 117 -5.81 -7.03 9.23
CA THR A 117 -6.14 -8.23 10.02
C THR A 117 -7.42 -8.02 10.82
N TYR A 118 -7.53 -6.88 11.51
CA TYR A 118 -8.74 -6.53 12.26
C TYR A 118 -9.98 -6.53 11.35
N ALA A 119 -9.89 -5.87 10.19
CA ALA A 119 -10.99 -5.80 9.25
C ALA A 119 -11.34 -7.17 8.64
N ARG A 120 -10.33 -7.95 8.23
CA ARG A 120 -10.50 -9.28 7.65
C ARG A 120 -11.21 -10.23 8.62
N ASP A 121 -10.73 -10.29 9.86
CA ASP A 121 -11.22 -11.24 10.85
C ASP A 121 -12.66 -10.93 11.32
N ARG A 122 -13.16 -9.72 11.02
CA ARG A 122 -14.53 -9.27 11.32
C ARG A 122 -15.41 -9.09 10.08
N GLY A 123 -14.90 -9.36 8.89
CA GLY A 123 -15.64 -9.14 7.64
C GLY A 123 -15.96 -7.66 7.38
N LEU A 124 -15.10 -6.74 7.81
CA LEU A 124 -15.26 -5.30 7.65
C LEU A 124 -14.44 -4.77 6.46
N GLY A 125 -14.79 -3.57 5.98
CA GLY A 125 -14.00 -2.81 5.02
C GLY A 125 -13.07 -1.83 5.72
N LEU A 126 -12.22 -1.15 4.95
CA LEU A 126 -11.34 -0.08 5.44
C LEU A 126 -11.67 1.23 4.75
N TYR A 127 -11.83 2.29 5.54
CA TYR A 127 -12.12 3.64 5.05
C TYR A 127 -10.98 4.57 5.48
N GLU A 128 -10.40 5.28 4.51
CA GLU A 128 -9.44 6.35 4.79
C GLU A 128 -10.21 7.62 5.14
N ALA A 129 -10.09 8.08 6.38
CA ALA A 129 -10.56 9.38 6.80
C ALA A 129 -9.37 10.33 6.99
N MET A 130 -9.49 11.57 6.51
CA MET A 130 -8.53 12.64 6.84
C MET A 130 -9.09 13.46 7.99
N ASP A 131 -8.19 13.95 8.87
CA ASP A 131 -8.52 14.88 9.96
C ASP A 131 -9.66 14.43 10.90
N ALA A 132 -9.99 13.13 10.90
CA ALA A 132 -10.95 12.52 11.81
C ALA A 132 -10.34 12.25 13.19
N VAL A 133 -9.01 12.17 13.24
CA VAL A 133 -8.22 11.92 14.44
C VAL A 133 -7.02 12.87 14.41
N MET A 134 -7.04 13.88 15.27
CA MET A 134 -5.91 14.82 15.41
C MET A 134 -4.83 14.20 16.32
N PRO A 135 -3.54 14.32 15.99
CA PRO A 135 -2.45 13.76 16.80
C PRO A 135 -2.32 14.43 18.18
N ASP A 136 -2.75 15.68 18.28
CA ASP A 136 -2.90 16.48 19.49
C ASP A 136 -4.29 16.19 20.12
N LEU A 137 -4.32 15.10 20.89
CA LEU A 137 -5.44 14.46 21.58
C LEU A 137 -6.28 15.36 22.52
N SER A 138 -6.08 16.68 22.55
CA SER A 138 -6.75 17.59 23.49
C SER A 138 -8.09 18.17 23.02
N THR A 139 -8.46 18.03 21.74
CA THR A 139 -9.60 18.84 21.21
C THR A 139 -10.58 18.12 20.29
N GLY A 140 -10.45 16.81 20.04
CA GLY A 140 -11.31 16.16 19.04
C GLY A 140 -11.38 14.65 19.08
N LEU A 141 -11.20 14.01 20.23
CA LEU A 141 -11.57 12.60 20.37
C LEU A 141 -13.07 12.51 20.62
N VAL A 142 -13.77 11.72 19.80
CA VAL A 142 -15.07 11.20 20.23
C VAL A 142 -14.84 10.43 21.52
N PRO A 143 -15.54 10.73 22.63
CA PRO A 143 -15.40 9.98 23.87
C PRO A 143 -15.55 8.47 23.60
N GLY A 144 -14.52 7.69 23.94
CA GLY A 144 -14.49 6.24 23.71
C GLY A 144 -13.86 5.77 22.39
N ALA A 145 -13.48 6.67 21.48
CA ALA A 145 -12.81 6.28 20.24
C ALA A 145 -11.42 5.68 20.51
N MET A 146 -11.18 4.48 20.00
CA MET A 146 -9.89 3.80 20.08
C MET A 146 -9.02 4.22 18.91
N VAL A 147 -7.90 4.90 19.19
CA VAL A 147 -6.93 5.32 18.19
C VAL A 147 -5.65 4.50 18.37
N LEU A 148 -5.20 3.87 17.29
CA LEU A 148 -3.98 3.06 17.26
C LEU A 148 -2.97 3.69 16.32
N GLY A 149 -1.86 4.15 16.89
CA GLY A 149 -0.69 4.60 16.13
C GLY A 149 0.27 3.45 15.80
N PRO A 150 1.29 3.71 14.96
CA PRO A 150 2.34 2.75 14.67
C PRO A 150 3.08 2.36 15.96
N ASP A 151 3.02 1.08 16.31
CA ASP A 151 3.78 0.53 17.45
C ASP A 151 4.34 -0.85 17.08
N PRO A 152 5.63 -0.92 16.68
CA PRO A 152 6.27 -2.19 16.36
C PRO A 152 6.29 -3.20 17.52
N LYS A 153 6.08 -2.78 18.78
CA LYS A 153 6.08 -3.68 19.93
C LYS A 153 4.78 -4.48 20.05
N ARG A 154 3.68 -3.97 19.50
CA ARG A 154 2.36 -4.63 19.48
C ARG A 154 2.28 -5.77 18.46
N LEU A 155 3.18 -5.76 17.47
CA LEU A 155 3.22 -6.77 16.41
C LEU A 155 3.64 -8.14 16.95
N GLU A 156 3.01 -9.17 16.39
CA GLU A 156 3.43 -10.56 16.61
C GLU A 156 4.91 -10.74 16.24
N ASN A 157 5.64 -11.53 17.04
CA ASN A 157 7.09 -11.68 16.90
C ASN A 157 7.52 -12.12 15.50
N GLY A 158 6.80 -13.06 14.87
CA GLY A 158 7.09 -13.53 13.52
C GLY A 158 6.94 -12.42 12.48
N LEU A 159 5.81 -11.71 12.52
CA LEU A 159 5.54 -10.58 11.63
C LEU A 159 6.59 -9.47 11.81
N ARG A 160 6.86 -9.06 13.04
CA ARG A 160 7.85 -8.02 13.35
C ARG A 160 9.22 -8.35 12.77
N ARG A 161 9.68 -9.59 12.94
CA ARG A 161 10.98 -10.04 12.43
C ARG A 161 11.03 -10.01 10.91
N ARG A 162 9.97 -10.49 10.26
CA ARG A 162 9.83 -10.46 8.79
C ARG A 162 9.84 -9.03 8.24
N LEU A 163 9.11 -8.10 8.88
CA LEU A 163 9.13 -6.69 8.49
C LEU A 163 10.50 -6.06 8.69
N ALA A 164 11.17 -6.35 9.80
CA ALA A 164 12.53 -5.87 10.06
C ALA A 164 13.54 -6.39 9.03
N ASP A 165 13.41 -7.66 8.60
CA ASP A 165 14.24 -8.25 7.56
C ASP A 165 14.00 -7.58 6.20
N ALA A 166 12.73 -7.38 5.81
CA ALA A 166 12.34 -6.66 4.60
C ALA A 166 12.78 -5.18 4.60
N ALA A 167 12.86 -4.57 5.78
CA ALA A 167 13.30 -3.20 5.98
C ALA A 167 14.83 -3.05 6.00
N LYS A 168 15.63 -4.11 5.83
CA LYS A 168 17.09 -3.95 5.69
C LYS A 168 17.44 -3.24 4.36
N PRO A 169 18.43 -2.33 4.34
CA PRO A 169 18.91 -1.77 3.08
C PRO A 169 19.43 -2.88 2.17
N PRO A 170 19.27 -2.80 0.84
CA PRO A 170 19.89 -3.75 -0.06
C PRO A 170 21.40 -3.75 0.18
N ARG A 171 21.99 -4.94 0.39
CA ARG A 171 23.43 -5.08 0.54
C ARG A 171 24.09 -4.53 -0.74
N LYS A 172 24.90 -3.48 -0.61
CA LYS A 172 25.69 -2.97 -1.73
C LYS A 172 26.56 -4.11 -2.25
N ALA A 173 26.40 -4.47 -3.53
CA ALA A 173 27.33 -5.36 -4.21
C ALA A 173 28.73 -4.73 -4.12
N THR A 174 29.58 -5.30 -3.26
CA THR A 174 30.97 -4.88 -3.07
C THR A 174 31.72 -5.01 -4.39
N VAL A 175 32.72 -4.17 -4.62
CA VAL A 175 33.52 -4.14 -5.87
C VAL A 175 34.02 -5.55 -6.24
N PHE A 176 34.37 -6.38 -5.25
CA PHE A 176 34.74 -7.79 -5.41
C PHE A 176 33.66 -8.67 -6.06
N SER A 177 32.38 -8.50 -5.68
CA SER A 177 31.27 -9.26 -6.27
C SER A 177 31.02 -8.90 -7.75
N ARG A 178 31.37 -7.68 -8.17
CA ARG A 178 31.31 -7.26 -9.58
C ARG A 178 32.48 -7.80 -10.41
N LEU A 179 33.64 -7.98 -9.80
CA LEU A 179 34.82 -8.58 -10.43
C LEU A 179 34.65 -10.08 -10.66
N LEU A 180 34.11 -10.81 -9.67
CA LEU A 180 33.83 -12.24 -9.80
C LEU A 180 32.76 -12.56 -10.86
N ASN A 181 31.71 -11.74 -10.98
CA ASN A 181 30.69 -11.91 -12.03
C ASN A 181 31.15 -11.49 -13.44
N ARG A 182 32.29 -10.81 -13.58
CA ARG A 182 32.91 -10.54 -14.90
C ARG A 182 33.81 -11.68 -15.40
N GLY A 183 34.21 -12.61 -14.52
CA GLY A 183 35.04 -13.76 -14.88
C GLY A 183 34.29 -14.96 -15.45
N GLY A 184 32.95 -14.98 -15.40
CA GLY A 184 32.13 -16.13 -15.80
C GLY A 184 31.62 -16.13 -17.25
N ARG A 185 32.13 -15.26 -18.13
CA ARG A 185 31.72 -15.18 -19.54
C ARG A 185 32.89 -15.42 -20.50
N GLN A 186 33.42 -16.64 -20.47
CA GLN A 186 34.22 -17.29 -21.51
C GLN A 186 34.23 -18.78 -21.08
N MET A 187 33.83 -19.80 -21.82
CA MET A 187 33.67 -20.04 -23.26
C MET A 187 32.90 -21.37 -23.35
N ASP A 188 31.90 -21.52 -24.22
CA ASP A 188 31.57 -22.83 -24.81
C ASP A 188 30.70 -22.65 -26.06
N GLY A 189 31.14 -23.28 -27.15
CA GLY A 189 30.29 -23.57 -28.31
C GLY A 189 30.46 -22.68 -29.54
N ALA A 190 31.69 -22.51 -30.03
CA ALA A 190 31.88 -22.20 -31.45
C ALA A 190 31.58 -23.47 -32.27
N THR A 191 30.44 -23.53 -32.97
CA THR A 191 30.26 -24.42 -34.12
C THR A 191 30.45 -23.61 -35.40
N TRP A 192 31.62 -23.79 -35.99
CA TRP A 192 31.93 -23.50 -37.39
C TRP A 192 30.98 -24.27 -38.32
N SER A 193 30.50 -23.61 -39.38
CA SER A 193 30.22 -24.28 -40.65
C SER A 193 30.78 -23.42 -41.77
N ALA A 194 31.69 -24.02 -42.55
CA ALA A 194 32.37 -23.43 -43.69
C ALA A 194 31.83 -24.03 -45.00
N ASN A 195 31.87 -23.21 -46.05
CA ASN A 195 31.56 -23.45 -47.47
C ASN A 195 30.08 -23.23 -47.85
N GLY A 196 29.73 -22.45 -48.88
CA GLY A 196 30.52 -21.96 -50.02
C GLY A 196 29.97 -20.67 -50.66
N ARG A 197 30.78 -20.14 -51.57
CA ARG A 197 30.77 -18.80 -52.18
C ARG A 197 29.56 -18.47 -53.10
N HIS A 198 29.25 -17.17 -53.14
CA HIS A 198 28.57 -16.30 -54.14
C HIS A 198 28.88 -16.61 -55.63
N PRO A 199 28.18 -16.07 -56.68
CA PRO A 199 27.48 -14.75 -56.76
C PRO A 199 26.18 -14.67 -57.62
N GLY A 200 25.48 -13.52 -57.58
CA GLY A 200 24.38 -13.19 -58.50
C GLY A 200 23.58 -11.96 -58.08
N GLU A 201 23.79 -10.85 -58.79
CA GLU A 201 23.26 -9.47 -58.64
C GLU A 201 21.73 -9.33 -58.93
N PRO A 202 21.16 -8.11 -59.19
CA PRO A 202 20.93 -6.96 -58.31
C PRO A 202 19.47 -6.42 -58.37
N HIS A 203 19.22 -5.38 -57.57
CA HIS A 203 18.21 -4.31 -57.64
C HIS A 203 17.01 -4.42 -58.62
N SER A 204 15.79 -4.30 -58.06
CA SER A 204 14.82 -3.22 -58.35
C SER A 204 13.83 -3.11 -57.19
#